data_AF-A0A9P0BD80-F1
#
_entry.id   AF-A0A9P0BD80-F1
#
_cell.length_a   1.000
_cell.length_b   1.000
_cell.length_c   1.000
_cell.angle_alpha   90.00
_cell.angle_beta   90.00
_cell.angle_gamma   90.00
#
_symmetry.space_group_name_H-M   'P 1'
#
loop_
_entity.id
_entity.type
_entity.pdbx_description
1 polymer ?
#
loop_
_entity_poly.entity_id
_entity_poly.type
_entity_poly.pdbx_seq_one_letter_code
_entity_poly.pdbx_strand_id
1 'polypeptide(L)'
;MYRTQPKLLFLDKLNQAIEAKTKDEIPKGKDIECFIECIWVEFGVLDPNTGVYDEQNFIESNPKEFVELWLNISRPCHITNFTSNDFCKEAYNYYVYCLFEQPNFYFI
;
A
#
# COMPACT_ATOMS: atom_id res chain seq x y z
N MET A 1 22.79 12.65 -20.73
CA MET A 1 22.27 12.90 -19.37
C MET A 1 20.89 12.27 -19.28
N TYR A 2 20.79 11.05 -18.75
CA TYR A 2 19.49 10.44 -18.47
C TYR A 2 18.93 11.14 -17.23
N ARG A 3 17.87 11.94 -17.40
CA ARG A 3 17.06 12.40 -16.28
C ARG A 3 16.44 11.15 -15.66
N THR A 4 16.93 10.73 -14.50
CA THR A 4 16.20 9.79 -13.66
C THR A 4 14.82 10.39 -13.43
N GLN A 5 13.79 9.73 -13.98
CA GLN A 5 12.43 10.20 -13.86
C GLN A 5 12.08 10.31 -12.36
N PRO A 6 11.41 11.37 -11.90
CA PRO A 6 11.06 11.56 -10.49
C PRO A 6 10.39 10.35 -9.83
N LYS A 7 9.66 9.54 -10.62
CA LYS A 7 9.02 8.29 -10.19
C LYS A 7 10.00 7.19 -9.75
N LEU A 8 11.16 7.05 -10.40
CA LEU A 8 12.16 6.04 -10.05
C LEU A 8 12.88 6.38 -8.74
N LEU A 9 13.21 7.67 -8.55
CA LEU A 9 13.84 8.16 -7.33
C LEU A 9 12.95 7.97 -6.08
N PHE A 10 11.64 7.95 -6.29
CA PHE A 10 10.65 7.77 -5.23
C PHE A 10 10.59 6.32 -4.75
N LEU A 11 10.51 5.35 -5.68
CA LEU A 11 10.53 3.92 -5.35
C LEU A 11 11.84 3.52 -4.66
N ASP A 12 12.97 4.06 -5.12
CA ASP A 12 14.28 3.80 -4.51
C ASP A 12 14.33 4.23 -3.03
N LYS A 13 13.73 5.38 -2.68
CA LYS A 13 13.67 5.86 -1.30
C LYS A 13 12.74 5.03 -0.42
N LEU A 14 11.61 4.60 -0.98
CA LEU A 14 10.68 3.73 -0.27
C LEU A 14 11.33 2.38 0.01
N ASN A 15 12.01 1.79 -0.98
CA ASN A 15 12.78 0.56 -0.82
C ASN A 15 13.86 0.70 0.24
N GLN A 16 14.62 1.79 0.23
CA GLN A 16 15.65 2.06 1.24
C GLN A 16 15.07 2.17 2.65
N ALA A 17 13.96 2.90 2.84
CA ALA A 17 13.32 3.05 4.14
C ALA A 17 12.75 1.72 4.67
N ILE A 18 12.27 0.87 3.77
CA ILE A 18 11.76 -0.47 4.09
C ILE A 18 12.91 -1.41 4.48
N GLU A 19 13.99 -1.44 3.70
CA GLU A 19 15.20 -2.22 4.00
C GLU A 19 15.84 -1.80 5.34
N ALA A 20 15.87 -0.50 5.63
CA ALA A 20 16.42 0.05 6.86
C ALA A 20 15.47 -0.07 8.07
N LYS A 21 14.18 -0.42 7.85
CA LYS A 21 13.12 -0.41 8.86
C LYS A 21 13.00 0.91 9.62
N THR A 22 13.15 2.03 8.91
CA THR A 22 13.11 3.38 9.47
C THR A 22 11.79 4.07 9.13
N LYS A 23 10.81 3.95 10.04
CA LYS A 23 9.44 4.52 9.83
C LYS A 23 9.44 6.01 9.50
N ASP A 24 10.39 6.75 10.07
CA ASP A 24 10.50 8.20 9.87
C ASP A 24 11.15 8.59 8.53
N GLU A 25 11.77 7.64 7.83
CA GLU A 25 12.40 7.84 6.53
C GLU A 25 11.50 7.43 5.35
N ILE A 26 10.35 6.78 5.64
CA ILE A 26 9.36 6.51 4.59
C ILE A 26 8.89 7.84 4.00
N PRO A 27 8.97 8.03 2.67
CA PRO A 27 8.52 9.25 2.02
C PRO A 27 7.07 9.57 2.37
N LYS A 28 6.82 10.81 2.82
CA LYS A 28 5.47 11.34 3.11
C LYS A 28 5.10 12.40 2.09
N GLY A 29 3.80 12.60 1.89
CA GLY A 29 3.27 13.64 1.01
C GLY A 29 2.17 13.11 0.08
N LYS A 30 1.37 14.03 -0.46
CA LYS A 30 0.15 13.67 -1.16
C LYS A 30 0.39 12.78 -2.39
N ASP A 31 1.48 13.00 -3.11
CA ASP A 31 1.82 12.22 -4.31
C ASP A 31 2.07 10.74 -3.99
N ILE A 32 2.79 10.44 -2.89
CA ILE A 32 3.05 9.05 -2.46
C ILE A 32 1.81 8.45 -1.82
N GLU A 33 1.14 9.20 -0.96
CA GLU A 33 -0.08 8.74 -0.32
C GLU A 33 -1.12 8.30 -1.36
N CYS A 34 -1.33 9.10 -2.41
CA CYS A 34 -2.26 8.74 -3.48
C CYS A 34 -1.70 7.70 -4.44
N PHE A 35 -0.38 7.60 -4.62
CA PHE A 35 0.20 6.51 -5.40
C PHE A 35 -0.12 5.14 -4.79
N ILE A 36 -0.03 4.99 -3.46
CA ILE A 36 -0.38 3.73 -2.78
C ILE A 36 -1.86 3.42 -2.91
N GLU A 37 -2.72 4.42 -2.70
CA GLU A 37 -4.17 4.25 -2.88
C GLU A 37 -4.51 3.82 -4.31
N CYS A 38 -3.90 4.44 -5.33
CA CYS A 38 -4.06 4.03 -6.73
C CYS A 38 -3.65 2.56 -6.94
N ILE A 39 -2.52 2.11 -6.40
CA ILE A 39 -2.12 0.70 -6.50
C ILE A 39 -3.18 -0.21 -5.90
N TRP A 40 -3.74 0.14 -4.74
CA TRP A 40 -4.73 -0.70 -4.08
C TRP A 40 -6.07 -0.75 -4.82
N VAL A 41 -6.47 0.35 -5.44
CA VAL A 41 -7.63 0.37 -6.34
C VAL A 41 -7.38 -0.52 -7.57
N GLU A 42 -6.21 -0.43 -8.20
CA GLU A 42 -5.86 -1.25 -9.38
C GLU A 42 -5.84 -2.75 -9.07
N PHE A 43 -5.41 -3.14 -7.86
CA PHE A 43 -5.48 -4.52 -7.40
C PHE A 43 -6.85 -4.92 -6.82
N GLY A 44 -7.84 -4.04 -6.85
CA GLY A 44 -9.18 -4.31 -6.34
C GLY A 44 -9.26 -4.45 -4.82
N VAL A 45 -8.23 -4.04 -4.08
CA VAL A 45 -8.22 -4.00 -2.61
C VAL A 45 -9.19 -2.94 -2.10
N LEU A 46 -9.27 -1.79 -2.77
CA LEU A 46 -10.19 -0.71 -2.44
C LEU A 46 -11.20 -0.48 -3.56
N ASP A 47 -12.44 -0.17 -3.18
CA ASP A 47 -13.42 0.38 -4.12
C ASP A 47 -13.02 1.82 -4.51
N PRO A 48 -12.96 2.16 -5.81
CA PRO A 48 -12.49 3.47 -6.29
C PRO A 48 -13.41 4.65 -5.93
N ASN A 49 -14.66 4.39 -5.56
CA ASN A 49 -15.66 5.43 -5.30
C ASN A 49 -15.79 5.75 -3.81
N THR A 50 -15.56 4.75 -2.98
CA THR A 50 -15.82 4.77 -1.54
C THR A 50 -14.55 4.63 -0.72
N GLY A 51 -13.45 4.17 -1.32
CA GLY A 51 -12.20 3.87 -0.63
C GLY A 51 -12.32 2.72 0.38
N VAL A 52 -13.45 2.00 0.39
CA VAL A 52 -13.70 0.89 1.31
C VAL A 52 -12.99 -0.37 0.81
N TYR A 53 -12.48 -1.17 1.75
CA TYR A 53 -11.91 -2.48 1.42
C TYR A 53 -12.97 -3.38 0.77
N ASP A 54 -12.68 -3.83 -0.45
CA ASP A 54 -13.55 -4.70 -1.24
C ASP A 54 -12.91 -6.09 -1.36
N GLU A 55 -13.14 -6.92 -0.35
CA GLU A 55 -12.60 -8.29 -0.30
C GLU A 55 -13.02 -9.12 -1.51
N GLN A 56 -14.25 -8.94 -1.98
CA GLN A 56 -14.77 -9.72 -3.10
C GLN A 56 -14.05 -9.34 -4.39
N ASN A 57 -13.94 -8.05 -4.70
CA ASN A 57 -13.24 -7.58 -5.88
C ASN A 57 -11.75 -7.96 -5.83
N PHE A 58 -11.12 -7.89 -4.66
CA PHE A 58 -9.75 -8.34 -4.47
C PHE A 58 -9.57 -9.83 -4.80
N ILE A 59 -10.46 -10.69 -4.31
CA ILE A 59 -10.43 -12.14 -4.57
C ILE A 59 -10.66 -12.44 -6.06
N GLU A 60 -11.59 -11.73 -6.70
CA GLU A 60 -11.97 -11.98 -8.11
C GLU A 60 -10.94 -11.45 -9.11
N SER A 61 -10.27 -10.34 -8.78
CA SER A 61 -9.34 -9.66 -9.69
C SER A 61 -7.92 -10.21 -9.65
N ASN A 62 -7.60 -11.12 -8.71
CA ASN A 62 -6.24 -11.55 -8.48
C ASN A 62 -6.06 -13.08 -8.51
N PRO A 63 -4.85 -13.58 -8.84
CA PRO A 63 -4.52 -14.99 -8.72
C PRO A 63 -4.71 -15.52 -7.30
N LYS A 64 -5.27 -16.73 -7.18
CA LYS A 64 -5.59 -17.35 -5.89
C LYS A 64 -4.39 -17.41 -4.94
N GLU A 65 -3.22 -17.79 -5.44
CA GLU A 65 -1.99 -17.90 -4.64
C GLU A 65 -1.56 -16.53 -4.07
N PHE A 66 -1.77 -15.46 -4.83
CA PHE A 66 -1.49 -14.10 -4.39
C PHE A 66 -2.49 -13.64 -3.33
N VAL A 67 -3.78 -13.90 -3.54
CA VAL A 67 -4.85 -13.59 -2.57
C VAL A 67 -4.60 -14.31 -1.24
N GLU A 68 -4.30 -15.61 -1.27
CA GLU A 68 -4.02 -16.40 -0.07
C GLU A 68 -2.77 -15.88 0.67
N LEU A 69 -1.72 -15.54 -0.07
CA LEU A 69 -0.51 -14.95 0.51
C LEU A 69 -0.83 -13.59 1.16
N TRP A 70 -1.54 -12.72 0.44
CA TRP A 70 -1.89 -11.39 0.93
C TRP A 70 -2.74 -11.47 2.19
N LEU A 71 -3.83 -12.25 2.20
CA LEU A 71 -4.70 -12.41 3.36
C LEU A 71 -3.95 -12.97 4.57
N ASN A 72 -3.00 -13.88 4.36
CA ASN A 72 -2.20 -14.44 5.45
C ASN A 72 -1.24 -13.40 6.05
N ILE A 73 -0.59 -12.58 5.21
CA ILE A 73 0.35 -11.56 5.66
C ILE A 73 -0.39 -10.34 6.22
N SER A 74 -1.51 -9.92 5.62
CA SER A 74 -2.26 -8.71 5.99
C SER A 74 -3.17 -8.91 7.21
N ARG A 75 -3.46 -10.16 7.59
CA ARG A 75 -4.32 -10.51 8.75
C ARG A 75 -4.02 -9.74 10.03
N PRO A 76 -2.75 -9.55 10.44
CA PRO A 76 -2.44 -8.84 11.68
C PRO A 76 -2.61 -7.33 11.55
N CYS A 77 -2.74 -6.82 10.33
CA CYS A 77 -2.92 -5.40 10.06
C CYS A 77 -4.39 -4.95 9.97
N HIS A 78 -5.36 -5.78 10.35
CA HIS A 78 -6.76 -5.57 10.00
C HIS A 78 -7.26 -4.16 10.37
N ILE A 79 -7.51 -3.31 9.37
CA ILE A 79 -8.23 -2.04 9.53
C ILE A 79 -9.60 -2.24 8.92
N THR A 80 -10.61 -2.11 9.76
CA THR A 80 -11.99 -2.42 9.37
C THR A 80 -12.78 -1.21 8.91
N ASN A 81 -12.26 0.02 9.00
CA ASN A 81 -12.94 1.19 8.47
C ASN A 81 -11.95 2.33 8.16
N PHE A 82 -11.86 2.70 6.89
CA PHE A 82 -11.41 4.02 6.48
C PHE A 82 -12.50 5.02 6.87
N THR A 83 -12.19 5.89 7.83
CA THR A 83 -13.19 6.78 8.46
C THR A 83 -13.00 8.23 8.05
N SER A 84 -11.96 8.51 7.26
CA SER A 84 -11.63 9.83 6.78
C SER A 84 -12.06 10.02 5.32
N ASN A 85 -12.23 11.28 4.91
CA ASN A 85 -12.42 11.64 3.49
C ASN A 85 -11.08 11.67 2.72
N ASP A 86 -9.95 11.27 3.32
CA ASP A 86 -8.64 11.25 2.70
C ASP A 86 -8.13 9.80 2.54
N PHE A 87 -8.68 9.13 1.52
CA PHE A 87 -8.36 7.74 1.20
C PHE A 87 -6.86 7.52 0.91
N CYS A 88 -6.21 8.48 0.25
CA CYS A 88 -4.77 8.45 0.02
C CYS A 88 -3.99 8.30 1.35
N LYS A 89 -4.32 9.15 2.32
CA LYS A 89 -3.61 9.17 3.61
C LYS A 89 -3.88 7.92 4.43
N GLU A 90 -5.11 7.41 4.40
CA GLU A 90 -5.40 6.19 5.15
C GLU A 90 -4.80 4.94 4.51
N ALA A 91 -4.83 4.80 3.19
CA ALA A 91 -4.15 3.72 2.48
C ALA A 91 -2.65 3.73 2.78
N TYR A 92 -2.00 4.90 2.71
CA TYR A 92 -0.61 5.07 3.12
C TYR A 92 -0.36 4.63 4.56
N ASN A 93 -1.18 5.08 5.51
CA ASN A 93 -0.99 4.76 6.91
C ASN A 93 -1.11 3.27 7.19
N TYR A 94 -2.07 2.59 6.54
CA TYR A 94 -2.18 1.14 6.62
C TYR A 94 -0.97 0.45 5.99
N TYR A 95 -0.55 0.87 4.80
CA TYR A 95 0.62 0.30 4.13
C TYR A 95 1.86 0.36 5.03
N VAL A 96 2.12 1.54 5.58
CA VAL A 96 3.22 1.77 6.51
C VAL A 96 3.07 0.93 7.78
N TYR A 97 1.87 0.86 8.36
CA TYR A 97 1.63 0.04 9.54
C TYR A 97 1.96 -1.43 9.27
N CYS A 98 1.44 -1.99 8.19
CA CYS A 98 1.71 -3.37 7.82
C CYS A 98 3.17 -3.66 7.54
N LEU A 99 3.87 -2.77 6.82
CA LEU A 99 5.31 -2.93 6.57
C LEU A 99 6.12 -3.17 7.85
N PHE A 100 5.71 -2.54 8.96
CA PHE A 100 6.43 -2.65 10.23
C PHE A 100 5.95 -3.80 11.11
N GLU A 101 4.66 -4.09 11.11
CA GLU A 101 4.12 -5.21 11.89
C GLU A 101 4.42 -6.57 11.23
N GLN A 102 4.59 -6.59 9.91
CA GLN A 102 4.70 -7.81 9.12
C GLN A 102 5.98 -7.77 8.29
N PRO A 103 7.05 -8.49 8.71
CA PRO A 103 8.36 -8.44 8.06
C PRO A 103 8.37 -8.97 6.61
N ASN A 104 7.30 -9.66 6.20
CA ASN A 104 7.10 -10.16 4.83
C ASN A 104 6.04 -9.37 4.05
N PHE A 105 5.45 -8.33 4.65
CA PHE A 105 4.50 -7.47 3.96
C PHE A 105 5.27 -6.47 3.13
N TYR A 106 5.66 -6.87 1.92
CA TYR A 106 6.23 -5.98 0.94
C TYR A 106 5.65 -6.28 -0.43
N PHE A 107 4.85 -5.34 -0.93
CA PHE A 107 4.40 -5.29 -2.31
C PHE A 107 4.35 -3.83 -2.75
N ILE A 108 5.01 -3.52 -3.87
CA ILE A 108 4.87 -2.29 -4.66
C ILE A 108 5.08 -2.68 -6.12
#